data_AF-A0A2V6EZ18-F1
#
_entry.id   AF-A0A2V6EZ18-F1
#
_cell.length_a   1.000
_cell.length_b   1.000
_cell.length_c   1.000
_cell.angle_alpha   90.00
_cell.angle_beta   90.00
_cell.angle_gamma   90.00
#
_symmetry.space_group_name_H-M   'P 1'
#
loop_
_entity.id
_entity.type
_entity.pdbx_description
1 polymer ?
#
loop_
_entity_poly.entity_id
_entity_poly.type
_entity_poly.pdbx_seq_one_letter_code
_entity_poly.pdbx_strand_id
1 'polypeptide(L)'
;MWKESKNGNLSREFAVNFLSKTATAQNYQDSELKHWSESIDVETGRTFAGFGFTLSLQNLRKRLVDGDQIELKAVGFTPKPRAVTVEILHGGLDQMRMGGRLLKGDRFVIHPEIPLIAKLFIHVPDTQIWLTNPPPAGFLRWEGPVVLPSDPLIRVDLLPGGQSGPAEPIGSRRTK
;
A
#
# COMPACT_ATOMS: atom_id res chain seq x y z
N MET A 1 -8.89 -1.37 11.04
CA MET A 1 -8.23 -1.87 12.26
C MET A 1 -7.56 -3.19 11.90
N TRP A 2 -6.29 -3.34 12.27
CA TRP A 2 -5.51 -4.57 12.14
C TRP A 2 -5.13 -5.06 13.54
N LYS A 3 -5.26 -6.36 13.78
CA LYS A 3 -4.95 -7.00 15.06
C LYS A 3 -4.18 -8.29 14.82
N GLU A 4 -3.10 -8.46 15.55
CA GLU A 4 -2.31 -9.69 15.55
C GLU A 4 -2.27 -10.28 16.94
N SER A 5 -2.56 -11.57 17.04
CA SER A 5 -2.48 -12.32 18.29
C SER A 5 -1.42 -13.42 18.19
N LYS A 6 -0.70 -13.65 19.28
CA LYS A 6 0.22 -14.78 19.46
C LYS A 6 -0.23 -15.58 20.68
N ASN A 7 -0.46 -16.87 20.52
CA ASN A 7 -0.94 -17.77 21.58
C ASN A 7 -2.21 -17.23 22.30
N GLY A 8 -3.13 -16.62 21.55
CA GLY A 8 -4.36 -16.04 22.08
C GLY A 8 -4.22 -14.64 22.68
N ASN A 9 -3.00 -14.12 22.88
CA ASN A 9 -2.74 -12.79 23.42
C ASN A 9 -2.50 -11.77 22.32
N LEU A 10 -3.04 -10.56 22.48
CA LEU A 10 -2.81 -9.45 21.55
C LEU A 10 -1.32 -9.10 21.52
N SER A 11 -0.72 -9.21 20.34
CA SER A 11 0.69 -8.89 20.08
C SER A 11 0.84 -7.49 19.52
N ARG A 12 0.02 -7.11 18.52
CA ARG A 12 0.07 -5.80 17.86
C ARG A 12 -1.33 -5.36 17.45
N GLU A 13 -1.61 -4.06 17.50
CA GLU A 13 -2.86 -3.47 17.04
C GLU A 13 -2.61 -2.12 16.36
N PHE A 14 -3.28 -1.88 15.24
CA PHE A 14 -3.20 -0.62 14.52
C PHE A 14 -4.59 -0.21 14.03
N ALA A 15 -4.97 1.05 14.27
CA ALA A 15 -6.25 1.56 13.81
C ALA A 15 -6.14 3.00 13.32
N VAL A 16 -6.99 3.32 12.36
CA VAL A 16 -7.19 4.67 11.83
C VAL A 16 -8.67 4.94 11.87
N ASN A 17 -9.05 6.09 12.41
CA ASN A 17 -10.39 6.62 12.33
C ASN A 17 -10.34 7.97 11.62
N PHE A 18 -10.75 7.98 10.35
CA PHE A 18 -10.75 9.19 9.52
C PHE A 18 -11.82 10.20 9.95
N LEU A 19 -12.90 9.77 10.59
CA LEU A 19 -13.97 10.68 11.06
C LEU A 19 -13.49 11.50 12.26
N SER A 20 -12.90 10.84 13.26
CA SER A 20 -12.34 11.53 14.42
C SER A 20 -10.92 12.05 14.18
N LYS A 21 -10.34 11.80 13.00
CA LYS A 21 -8.97 12.16 12.63
C LYS A 21 -7.93 11.67 13.64
N THR A 22 -8.10 10.43 14.11
CA THR A 22 -7.19 9.79 15.07
C THR A 22 -6.65 8.50 14.51
N ALA A 23 -5.44 8.14 14.94
CA ALA A 23 -4.88 6.83 14.70
C ALA A 23 -4.21 6.31 15.97
N THR A 24 -4.34 5.00 16.18
CA THR A 24 -3.77 4.32 17.34
C THR A 24 -2.81 3.23 16.88
N ALA A 25 -1.78 3.00 17.67
CA ALA A 25 -0.86 1.89 17.50
C ALA A 25 -0.53 1.27 18.84
N GLN A 26 -0.46 -0.05 18.87
CA GLN A 26 0.09 -0.83 19.95
C GLN A 26 1.11 -1.78 19.33
N ASN A 27 2.37 -1.61 19.67
CA ASN A 27 3.46 -2.41 19.11
C ASN A 27 4.64 -2.48 20.09
N TYR A 28 5.47 -3.52 19.93
CA TYR A 28 6.70 -3.64 20.69
C TYR A 28 7.77 -2.68 20.15
N GLN A 29 8.39 -1.95 21.06
CA GLN A 29 9.58 -1.14 20.83
C GLN A 29 10.57 -1.45 21.95
N ASP A 30 11.80 -1.83 21.61
CA ASP A 30 12.84 -2.19 22.58
C ASP A 30 12.39 -3.25 23.61
N SER A 31 11.64 -4.26 23.14
CA SER A 31 11.00 -5.32 23.96
C SER A 31 9.89 -4.86 24.90
N GLU A 32 9.53 -3.58 24.90
CA GLU A 32 8.39 -3.05 25.65
C GLU A 32 7.17 -2.86 24.74
N LEU A 33 6.01 -3.29 25.20
CA LEU A 33 4.75 -2.99 24.54
C LEU A 33 4.39 -1.52 24.77
N LYS A 34 4.43 -0.72 23.70
CA LYS A 34 4.04 0.70 23.72
C LYS A 34 2.65 0.87 23.13
N HIS A 35 1.96 1.90 23.58
CA HIS A 35 0.69 2.36 23.02
C HIS A 35 0.78 3.83 22.63
N TRP A 36 0.23 4.17 21.46
CA TRP A 36 0.15 5.53 20.94
C TRP A 36 -1.28 5.80 20.48
N SER A 37 -1.71 7.04 20.72
CA SER A 37 -2.95 7.60 20.19
C SER A 37 -2.63 9.01 19.73
N GLU A 38 -2.74 9.26 18.43
CA GLU A 38 -2.29 10.50 17.81
C GLU A 38 -3.42 11.10 16.96
N SER A 39 -3.55 12.42 17.00
CA SER A 39 -4.30 13.14 15.97
C SER A 39 -3.51 13.10 14.66
N ILE A 40 -4.21 12.86 13.56
CA ILE A 40 -3.61 12.77 12.23
C ILE A 40 -4.18 13.83 11.30
N ASP A 41 -3.33 14.38 10.43
CA ASP A 41 -3.73 15.35 9.42
C ASP A 41 -4.50 14.65 8.27
N VAL A 42 -5.82 14.55 8.45
CA VAL A 42 -6.73 13.99 7.45
C VAL A 42 -7.26 15.09 6.56
N GLU A 43 -6.90 14.98 5.28
CA GLU A 43 -7.41 15.79 4.18
C GLU A 43 -8.45 14.98 3.39
N THR A 44 -9.69 15.46 3.37
CA THR A 44 -10.81 14.79 2.72
C THR A 44 -10.51 14.58 1.24
N GLY A 45 -10.64 13.34 0.76
CA GLY A 45 -10.37 12.99 -0.63
C GLY A 45 -8.89 12.84 -0.98
N ARG A 46 -7.97 13.06 -0.03
CA ARG A 46 -6.51 12.88 -0.25
C ARG A 46 -5.83 11.95 0.73
N THR A 47 -6.36 11.74 1.94
CA THR A 47 -5.77 10.82 2.91
C THR A 47 -6.45 9.45 2.86
N PHE A 48 -5.66 8.39 2.64
CA PHE A 48 -6.12 7.01 2.53
C PHE A 48 -5.28 6.04 3.38
N ALA A 49 -5.81 4.86 3.63
CA ALA A 49 -5.08 3.75 4.26
C ALA A 49 -5.55 2.40 3.68
N GLY A 50 -4.62 1.46 3.55
CA GLY A 50 -4.89 0.10 3.07
C GLY A 50 -5.69 0.09 1.76
N PHE A 51 -6.79 -0.66 1.74
CA PHE A 51 -7.66 -0.82 0.57
C PHE A 51 -8.27 0.49 0.03
N GLY A 52 -8.29 1.57 0.82
CA GLY A 52 -8.73 2.89 0.36
C GLY A 52 -7.95 3.39 -0.86
N PHE A 53 -6.65 3.05 -0.97
CA PHE A 53 -5.85 3.39 -2.14
C PHE A 53 -6.36 2.73 -3.42
N THR A 54 -6.85 1.49 -3.37
CA THR A 54 -7.44 0.81 -4.52
C THR A 54 -8.62 1.63 -5.09
N LEU A 55 -9.50 2.13 -4.22
CA LEU A 55 -10.64 2.96 -4.62
C LEU A 55 -10.18 4.28 -5.24
N SER A 56 -9.17 4.93 -4.66
CA SER A 56 -8.60 6.17 -5.21
C SER A 56 -7.99 5.93 -6.59
N LEU A 57 -7.22 4.86 -6.75
CA LEU A 57 -6.59 4.49 -8.02
C LEU A 57 -7.62 4.19 -9.11
N GLN A 58 -8.76 3.56 -8.78
CA GLN A 58 -9.83 3.33 -9.76
C GLN A 58 -10.35 4.66 -10.36
N ASN A 59 -10.44 5.71 -9.54
CA ASN A 59 -10.90 7.03 -9.96
C ASN A 59 -9.80 7.85 -10.65
N LEU A 60 -8.53 7.67 -10.23
CA LEU A 60 -7.38 8.39 -10.76
C LEU A 60 -6.71 7.71 -11.96
N ARG A 61 -7.11 6.48 -12.29
CA ARG A 61 -6.49 5.63 -13.31
C ARG A 61 -6.22 6.34 -14.62
N LYS A 62 -7.21 7.06 -15.16
CA LYS A 62 -7.06 7.72 -16.46
C LYS A 62 -5.88 8.70 -16.43
N ARG A 63 -5.83 9.55 -15.42
CA ARG A 63 -4.76 10.55 -15.25
C ARG A 63 -3.39 9.89 -15.10
N LEU A 64 -3.30 8.89 -14.23
CA LEU A 64 -2.05 8.17 -13.97
C LEU A 64 -1.54 7.42 -15.22
N VAL A 65 -2.42 6.78 -15.99
CA VAL A 65 -2.08 6.11 -17.25
C VAL A 65 -1.68 7.11 -18.34
N ASP A 66 -2.28 8.31 -18.34
CA ASP A 66 -1.91 9.41 -19.23
C ASP A 66 -0.57 10.08 -18.82
N GLY A 67 0.03 9.65 -17.72
CA GLY A 67 1.37 10.06 -17.27
C GLY A 67 1.40 11.05 -16.11
N ASP A 68 0.25 11.41 -15.53
CA ASP A 68 0.23 12.26 -14.33
C ASP A 68 0.94 11.56 -13.16
N GLN A 69 1.71 12.33 -12.42
CA GLN A 69 2.17 11.99 -11.08
C GLN A 69 1.22 12.64 -10.08
N ILE A 70 0.73 11.88 -9.10
CA ILE A 70 -0.29 12.36 -8.15
C ILE A 70 0.20 12.16 -6.72
N GLU A 71 0.18 13.25 -5.95
CA GLU A 71 0.42 13.21 -4.50
C GLU A 71 -0.87 12.98 -3.72
N LEU A 72 -0.86 11.96 -2.87
CA LEU A 72 -1.87 11.67 -1.85
C LEU A 72 -1.22 11.60 -0.47
N LYS A 73 -2.01 11.37 0.58
CA LYS A 73 -1.53 11.08 1.94
C LYS A 73 -1.84 9.63 2.32
N ALA A 74 -0.88 8.94 2.91
CA ALA A 74 -1.04 7.65 3.58
C ALA A 74 -1.00 7.83 5.10
N VAL A 75 -1.62 6.93 5.85
CA VAL A 75 -1.38 6.84 7.30
C VAL A 75 -0.36 5.74 7.57
N GLY A 76 0.81 6.14 8.07
CA GLY A 76 1.91 5.25 8.42
C GLY A 76 2.09 5.12 9.93
N PHE A 77 2.68 4.01 10.36
CA PHE A 77 2.88 3.67 11.77
C PHE A 77 4.38 3.49 12.08
N THR A 78 5.13 4.56 12.32
CA THR A 78 6.54 4.47 12.74
C THR A 78 7.02 5.67 13.55
N PRO A 79 7.47 5.47 14.81
CA PRO A 79 6.82 4.55 15.76
C PRO A 79 5.38 4.99 16.04
N LYS A 80 5.13 6.31 16.03
CA LYS A 80 3.82 6.93 16.19
C LYS A 80 3.03 6.95 14.88
N PRO A 81 1.69 6.78 14.92
CA PRO A 81 0.82 7.02 13.79
C PRO A 81 0.95 8.45 13.26
N ARG A 82 1.02 8.62 11.94
CA ARG A 82 1.03 9.93 11.28
C ARG A 82 0.54 9.85 9.84
N ALA A 83 -0.01 10.95 9.32
CA ALA A 83 -0.20 11.11 7.89
C ALA A 83 1.14 11.46 7.22
N VAL A 84 1.46 10.83 6.09
CA VAL A 84 2.66 11.07 5.29
C VAL A 84 2.27 11.27 3.83
N THR A 85 2.99 12.11 3.11
CA THR A 85 2.81 12.24 1.66
C THR A 85 3.31 10.99 0.96
N VAL A 86 2.57 10.57 -0.07
CA VAL A 86 2.97 9.51 -0.98
C VAL A 86 2.75 9.98 -2.41
N GLU A 87 3.72 9.65 -3.25
CA GLU A 87 3.66 9.85 -4.69
C GLU A 87 3.05 8.60 -5.34
N ILE A 88 2.15 8.81 -6.31
CA ILE A 88 1.52 7.73 -7.05
C ILE A 88 1.87 7.84 -8.53
N LEU A 89 2.32 6.72 -9.08
CA LEU A 89 2.83 6.59 -10.43
C LEU A 89 2.16 5.39 -11.13
N HIS A 90 1.95 5.48 -12.45
CA HIS A 90 1.68 4.30 -13.27
C HIS A 90 3.00 3.61 -13.62
N GLY A 91 3.19 2.39 -13.12
CA GLY A 91 4.38 1.57 -13.31
C GLY A 91 4.34 0.71 -14.58
N GLY A 92 3.36 0.92 -15.47
CA GLY A 92 3.19 0.18 -16.72
C GLY A 92 2.18 -0.98 -16.63
N LEU A 93 2.12 -1.77 -17.70
CA LEU A 93 1.24 -2.93 -17.82
C LEU A 93 2.02 -4.20 -17.51
N ASP A 94 1.52 -5.01 -16.58
CA ASP A 94 2.10 -6.30 -16.24
C ASP A 94 1.16 -7.46 -16.57
N GLN A 95 1.73 -8.64 -16.79
CA GLN A 95 1.02 -9.91 -16.83
C GLN A 95 1.39 -10.75 -15.61
N MET A 96 0.43 -11.52 -15.10
CA MET A 96 0.66 -12.43 -13.97
C MET A 96 -0.23 -13.66 -14.08
N ARG A 97 0.31 -14.81 -13.65
CA ARG A 97 -0.52 -16.00 -13.43
C ARG A 97 -1.26 -15.87 -12.10
N MET A 98 -2.56 -16.12 -12.09
CA MET A 98 -3.41 -16.05 -10.91
C MET A 98 -4.65 -16.93 -11.13
N GLY A 99 -5.00 -17.80 -10.18
CA GLY A 99 -6.15 -18.69 -10.34
C GLY A 99 -6.07 -19.60 -11.58
N GLY A 100 -4.85 -19.99 -11.99
CA GLY A 100 -4.62 -20.77 -13.22
C GLY A 100 -4.77 -19.99 -14.53
N ARG A 101 -5.03 -18.69 -14.48
CA ARG A 101 -5.22 -17.80 -15.64
C ARG A 101 -4.04 -16.85 -15.78
N LEU A 102 -3.73 -16.44 -17.01
CA LEU A 102 -2.84 -15.30 -17.25
C LEU A 102 -3.68 -14.03 -17.32
N LEU A 103 -3.46 -13.09 -16.40
CA LEU A 103 -4.19 -11.85 -16.27
C LEU A 103 -3.28 -10.65 -16.54
N LYS A 104 -3.84 -9.57 -17.09
CA LYS A 104 -3.15 -8.30 -17.30
C LYS A 104 -3.65 -7.26 -16.29
N GLY A 105 -2.73 -6.44 -15.79
CA GLY A 105 -3.08 -5.35 -14.89
C GLY A 105 -2.20 -4.13 -15.08
N ASP A 106 -2.80 -2.96 -14.97
CA ASP A 106 -2.07 -1.70 -14.82
C ASP A 106 -1.48 -1.67 -13.42
N ARG A 107 -0.15 -1.60 -13.36
CA ARG A 107 0.60 -1.48 -12.11
C ARG A 107 0.64 -0.02 -11.68
N PHE A 108 0.32 0.23 -10.42
CA PHE A 108 0.51 1.51 -9.77
C PHE A 108 1.49 1.36 -8.61
N VAL A 109 2.41 2.30 -8.51
CA VAL A 109 3.41 2.35 -7.44
C VAL A 109 3.05 3.50 -6.52
N ILE A 110 2.96 3.21 -5.22
CA ILE A 110 2.78 4.18 -4.15
C ILE A 110 4.13 4.30 -3.47
N HIS A 111 4.80 5.42 -3.73
CA HIS A 111 6.13 5.72 -3.22
C HIS A 111 6.03 6.66 -2.01
N PRO A 112 6.43 6.24 -0.79
CA PRO A 112 6.42 7.10 0.37
C PRO A 112 7.46 8.21 0.29
N GLU A 113 7.04 9.45 0.50
CA GLU A 113 7.98 10.57 0.61
C GLU A 113 8.62 10.59 1.99
N ILE A 114 9.88 10.15 2.06
CA ILE A 114 10.65 10.14 3.30
C ILE A 114 11.54 11.39 3.35
N PRO A 115 11.43 12.24 4.39
CA PRO A 115 12.36 13.34 4.60
C PRO A 115 13.81 12.86 4.62
N LEU A 116 14.74 13.61 4.02
CA LEU A 116 16.13 13.16 3.81
C LEU A 116 16.81 12.71 5.12
N ILE A 117 16.58 13.42 6.22
CA ILE A 117 17.14 13.11 7.54
C ILE A 117 16.62 11.75 8.07
N ALA A 118 15.38 11.39 7.76
CA ALA A 118 14.77 10.15 8.22
C ALA A 118 15.24 8.92 7.41
N LYS A 119 15.73 9.10 6.17
CA LYS A 119 16.21 8.00 5.31
C LYS A 119 17.39 7.23 5.89
N LEU A 120 18.16 7.83 6.80
CA LEU A 120 19.28 7.17 7.48
C LEU A 120 18.83 6.13 8.52
N PHE A 121 17.58 6.22 8.98
CA PHE A 121 17.05 5.41 10.08
C PHE A 121 15.86 4.55 9.68
N ILE A 122 15.17 4.92 8.59
CA ILE A 122 13.96 4.24 8.14
C ILE A 122 14.02 4.07 6.63
N HIS A 123 13.87 2.82 6.19
CA HIS A 123 13.53 2.49 4.81
C HIS A 123 12.05 2.12 4.77
N VAL A 124 11.28 2.79 3.90
CA VAL A 124 9.89 2.41 3.64
C VAL A 124 9.80 1.86 2.22
N PRO A 125 9.44 0.58 2.05
CA PRO A 125 9.30 0.00 0.72
C PRO A 125 8.09 0.58 0.00
N ASP A 126 8.16 0.58 -1.33
CA ASP A 126 7.01 0.90 -2.17
C ASP A 126 5.87 -0.09 -1.94
N THR A 127 4.63 0.41 -2.05
CA THR A 127 3.45 -0.44 -2.19
C THR A 127 3.02 -0.47 -3.65
N GLN A 128 2.73 -1.65 -4.16
CA GLN A 128 2.30 -1.84 -5.55
C GLN A 128 0.85 -2.34 -5.58
N ILE A 129 0.04 -1.75 -6.44
CA ILE A 129 -1.36 -2.15 -6.67
C ILE A 129 -1.56 -2.34 -8.15
N TRP A 130 -2.11 -3.50 -8.53
CA TRP A 130 -2.54 -3.75 -9.89
C TRP A 130 -4.05 -3.63 -9.99
N LEU A 131 -4.52 -2.93 -11.01
CA LEU A 131 -5.93 -2.90 -11.40
C LEU A 131 -6.12 -3.64 -12.73
N THR A 132 -7.25 -4.32 -12.90
CA THR A 132 -7.56 -5.09 -14.11
C THR A 132 -7.49 -4.24 -15.39
N ASN A 133 -6.93 -4.84 -16.44
CA ASN A 133 -6.89 -4.26 -17.79
C ASN A 133 -7.42 -5.28 -18.82
N PRO A 134 -8.36 -4.90 -19.71
CA PRO A 134 -8.90 -3.55 -19.94
C PRO A 134 -9.89 -3.09 -18.84
N PRO A 135 -10.36 -1.82 -18.86
CA PRO A 135 -11.43 -1.35 -17.97
C PRO A 135 -12.72 -2.20 -18.06
N PRO A 136 -13.57 -2.22 -17.02
CA PRO A 136 -13.51 -1.40 -15.80
C PRO A 136 -12.36 -1.78 -14.87
N ALA A 137 -11.90 -0.80 -14.09
CA ALA A 137 -10.81 -0.98 -13.13
C ALA A 137 -11.31 -1.76 -11.91
N GLY A 138 -10.90 -3.01 -11.75
CA GLY A 138 -11.10 -3.81 -10.54
C GLY A 138 -9.77 -4.06 -9.83
N PHE A 139 -9.80 -4.30 -8.53
CA PHE A 139 -8.65 -4.80 -7.80
C PHE A 139 -8.12 -6.09 -8.44
N LEU A 140 -6.82 -6.20 -8.68
CA LEU A 140 -6.20 -7.43 -9.17
C LEU A 140 -5.19 -8.00 -8.18
N ARG A 141 -4.22 -7.19 -7.76
CA ARG A 141 -3.15 -7.58 -6.83
C ARG A 141 -2.72 -6.40 -5.98
N TRP A 142 -2.26 -6.70 -4.76
CA TRP A 142 -1.55 -5.78 -3.89
C TRP A 142 -0.24 -6.43 -3.42
N GLU A 143 0.84 -5.67 -3.40
CA GLU A 143 2.11 -6.08 -2.80
C GLU A 143 2.68 -4.95 -1.94
N GLY A 144 3.12 -5.27 -0.73
CA GLY A 144 3.62 -4.28 0.23
C GLY A 144 3.81 -4.85 1.64
N PRO A 145 4.29 -4.03 2.59
CA PRO A 145 4.48 -4.46 3.98
C PRO A 145 3.14 -4.63 4.71
N VAL A 146 3.04 -5.60 5.62
CA VAL A 146 1.78 -5.91 6.34
C VAL A 146 1.17 -4.66 7.02
N VAL A 147 1.92 -4.00 7.91
CA VAL A 147 1.55 -2.71 8.50
C VAL A 147 2.74 -1.78 8.65
N LEU A 148 3.84 -2.28 9.21
CA LEU A 148 5.05 -1.50 9.47
C LEU A 148 6.01 -1.60 8.28
N PRO A 149 6.82 -0.57 8.00
CA PRO A 149 7.85 -0.61 6.95
C PRO A 149 8.81 -1.80 7.05
N SER A 150 9.08 -2.27 8.26
CA SER A 150 9.95 -3.42 8.55
C SER A 150 9.24 -4.77 8.51
N ASP A 151 7.92 -4.80 8.32
CA ASP A 151 7.19 -6.06 8.20
C ASP A 151 7.55 -6.77 6.90
N PRO A 152 7.40 -8.11 6.83
CA PRO A 152 7.53 -8.83 5.58
C PRO A 152 6.63 -8.25 4.49
N LEU A 153 7.15 -8.21 3.26
CA LEU A 153 6.31 -7.91 2.10
C LEU A 153 5.38 -9.10 1.86
N ILE A 154 4.09 -8.83 1.79
CA ILE A 154 3.08 -9.81 1.44
C ILE A 154 2.45 -9.46 0.09
N ARG A 155 1.83 -10.47 -0.50
CA ARG A 155 1.05 -10.36 -1.72
C ARG A 155 -0.39 -10.76 -1.42
N VAL A 156 -1.33 -9.98 -1.94
CA VAL A 156 -2.77 -10.29 -1.93
C VAL A 156 -3.27 -10.34 -3.36
N ASP A 157 -3.81 -11.48 -3.76
CA ASP A 157 -4.36 -11.72 -5.10
C ASP A 157 -5.89 -11.70 -5.07
N LEU A 158 -6.51 -11.19 -6.13
CA LEU A 158 -7.97 -11.22 -6.30
C LEU A 158 -8.51 -12.65 -6.35
N LEU A 159 -7.91 -13.51 -7.20
CA LEU A 159 -8.40 -14.86 -7.41
C LEU A 159 -7.69 -15.83 -6.45
N PRO A 160 -8.44 -16.52 -5.57
CA PRO A 160 -7.86 -17.54 -4.71
C PRO A 160 -7.57 -18.83 -5.50
N GLY A 161 -6.65 -19.64 -4.98
CA GLY A 161 -6.34 -20.98 -5.49
C GLY A 161 -5.48 -21.01 -6.76
N GLY A 162 -5.03 -22.22 -7.13
CA GLY A 162 -4.17 -22.45 -8.29
C GLY A 162 -2.75 -21.88 -8.15
N GLN A 163 -1.97 -21.93 -9.24
CA GLN A 163 -0.66 -21.28 -9.28
C GLN A 163 -0.81 -19.77 -9.41
N SER A 164 -0.15 -19.04 -8.49
CA SER A 164 0.07 -17.60 -8.59
C SER A 164 1.54 -17.33 -8.89
N GLY A 165 1.80 -16.53 -9.92
CA GLY A 165 3.15 -16.20 -10.38
C GLY A 165 3.54 -14.75 -10.09
N PRO A 166 4.82 -14.39 -10.33
CA PRO A 166 5.25 -12.99 -10.30
C PRO A 166 4.48 -12.16 -11.33
N ALA A 167 4.40 -10.84 -11.09
CA ALA A 167 3.98 -9.88 -12.10
C ALA A 167 5.18 -9.53 -12.99
N GLU A 168 5.00 -9.62 -14.30
CA GLU A 168 6.05 -9.40 -15.29
C GLU A 168 5.62 -8.29 -16.27
N PRO A 169 6.49 -7.30 -16.56
CA PRO A 169 6.17 -6.26 -17.52
C PRO A 169 5.83 -6.80 -18.92
N ILE A 170 4.69 -6.36 -19.46
CA ILE A 170 4.30 -6.65 -20.85
C ILE A 170 4.99 -5.63 -21.75
N GLY A 171 6.27 -5.90 -22.03
CA GLY A 171 7.06 -5.13 -22.98
C GLY A 171 7.70 -3.88 -22.38
N SER A 172 9.02 -3.93 -22.21
CA SER A 172 9.86 -2.82 -22.65
C SER A 172 10.70 -3.34 -23.80
N ARG A 173 10.32 -3.05 -25.06
CA ARG A 173 11.36 -3.01 -26.08
C ARG A 173 12.20 -1.80 -25.72
N ARG A 174 13.34 -2.04 -25.07
CA ARG A 174 14.46 -1.09 -25.09
C ARG A 174 14.74 -0.84 -26.57
N THR A 175 14.33 0.32 -27.08
CA THR A 175 14.95 0.89 -28.27
C THR A 175 16.43 1.05 -27.92
N LYS A 176 17.26 0.18 -28.48
CA LYS A 176 18.67 0.46 -28.67
C LYS A 176 18.83 1.57 -29.69
#